data_AF-A0A151T5M0-F1
#
_entry.id   AF-A0A151T5M0-F1
#
_cell.length_a   1.000
_cell.length_b   1.000
_cell.length_c   1.000
_cell.angle_alpha   90.00
_cell.angle_beta   90.00
_cell.angle_gamma   90.00
#
_symmetry.space_group_name_H-M   'P 1'
#
loop_
_entity.id
_entity.type
_entity.pdbx_description
1 polymer ?
#
loop_
_entity_poly.entity_id
_entity_poly.type
_entity_poly.pdbx_seq_one_letter_code
_entity_poly.pdbx_strand_id
1 'polypeptide(L)'
;MDTSHCYLKGNADAVEFCPHDSYHNVLAVSTYTLQEGYQPSRHGSISHFNVDVDTGHFDMVFSEETSRISEKKWNPPGGHVSPFLAQADADGYLRIKMLQGCCNGVEGMDLVLGSFL
;
A
#
# COMPACT_ATOMS: atom_id res chain seq x y z
N MET A 1 11.27 18.69 15.01
CA MET A 1 10.53 17.70 14.22
C MET A 1 11.18 16.37 14.48
N ASP A 2 10.42 15.42 15.02
CA ASP A 2 10.87 14.03 15.07
C ASP A 2 10.72 13.42 13.67
N THR A 3 11.61 12.49 13.30
CA THR A 3 11.66 11.94 11.93
C THR A 3 11.81 10.43 11.98
N SER A 4 10.72 9.71 11.69
CA SER A 4 10.74 8.26 11.48
C SER A 4 11.04 7.95 10.01
N HIS A 5 11.82 6.89 9.76
CA HIS A 5 12.19 6.49 8.41
C HIS A 5 12.30 4.97 8.27
N CYS A 6 12.14 4.47 7.05
CA CYS A 6 12.36 3.08 6.67
C CYS A 6 13.02 3.03 5.29
N TYR A 7 13.89 2.05 5.09
CA TYR A 7 14.47 1.77 3.77
C TYR A 7 13.54 0.84 2.98
N LEU A 8 13.10 1.30 1.81
CA LEU A 8 12.31 0.50 0.89
C LEU A 8 13.21 -0.41 0.05
N LYS A 9 12.69 -1.58 -0.31
CA LYS A 9 13.35 -2.51 -1.25
C LYS A 9 13.11 -2.03 -2.70
N GLY A 10 13.82 -0.99 -3.11
CA GLY A 10 13.73 -0.39 -4.45
C GLY A 10 13.47 1.11 -4.41
N ASN A 11 13.45 1.75 -5.60
CA ASN A 11 13.18 3.19 -5.68
C ASN A 11 11.70 3.47 -5.39
N ALA A 12 11.43 4.48 -4.56
CA ALA A 12 10.07 4.94 -4.30
C ALA A 12 9.46 5.52 -5.58
N ASP A 13 8.24 5.12 -5.89
CA ASP A 13 7.51 5.53 -7.08
C ASP A 13 6.31 6.42 -6.71
N ALA A 14 5.46 5.96 -5.80
CA ALA A 14 4.34 6.76 -5.30
C ALA A 14 4.05 6.49 -3.82
N VAL A 15 3.53 7.49 -3.12
CA VAL A 15 3.07 7.41 -1.72
C VAL A 15 1.71 8.08 -1.60
N GLU A 16 0.79 7.44 -0.89
CA GLU A 16 -0.58 7.98 -0.72
C GLU A 16 -1.19 7.49 0.59
N PHE A 17 -1.68 8.43 1.40
CA PHE A 17 -2.49 8.11 2.58
C PHE A 17 -3.90 7.71 2.16
N CYS A 18 -4.50 6.79 2.92
CA CYS A 18 -5.90 6.45 2.74
C CYS A 18 -6.79 7.66 3.09
N PRO A 19 -7.74 8.07 2.23
CA PRO A 19 -8.56 9.24 2.46
C PRO A 19 -9.74 8.99 3.43
N HIS A 20 -9.92 7.76 3.92
CA HIS A 20 -11.02 7.41 4.84
C HIS A 20 -10.64 7.78 6.28
N ASP A 21 -11.52 8.49 6.99
CA ASP A 21 -11.26 8.98 8.35
C ASP A 21 -10.85 7.88 9.33
N SER A 22 -11.44 6.68 9.25
CA SER A 22 -11.09 5.56 10.14
C SER A 22 -9.76 4.88 9.81
N TYR A 23 -9.15 5.21 8.67
CA TYR A 23 -7.91 4.60 8.16
C TYR A 23 -6.89 5.65 7.73
N HIS A 24 -7.01 6.90 8.19
CA HIS A 24 -6.13 8.02 7.81
C HIS A 24 -4.66 7.78 8.17
N ASN A 25 -4.41 6.88 9.13
CA ASN A 25 -3.09 6.39 9.56
C ASN A 25 -2.45 5.42 8.56
N VAL A 26 -3.20 4.90 7.59
CA VAL A 26 -2.69 3.94 6.61
C VAL A 26 -2.02 4.67 5.44
N LEU A 27 -0.74 4.39 5.24
CA LEU A 27 0.06 4.88 4.13
C LEU A 27 0.38 3.73 3.16
N ALA A 28 -0.03 3.86 1.90
CA ALA A 28 0.42 2.95 0.84
C ALA A 28 1.64 3.51 0.13
N VAL A 29 2.67 2.70 -0.04
CA VAL A 29 3.92 3.04 -0.73
C VAL A 29 4.15 2.04 -1.86
N SER A 30 4.44 2.52 -3.07
CA SER A 30 4.87 1.66 -4.18
C SER A 30 6.34 1.90 -4.50
N THR A 31 7.01 0.82 -4.89
CA THR A 31 8.37 0.89 -5.42
C THR A 31 8.41 0.39 -6.85
N TYR A 32 9.38 0.90 -7.60
CA TYR A 32 9.70 0.40 -8.92
C TYR A 32 11.19 0.56 -9.21
N THR A 33 11.80 -0.52 -9.70
CA THR A 33 13.18 -0.55 -10.16
C THR A 33 13.23 -1.26 -11.50
N LEU A 34 13.75 -0.57 -12.53
CA LEU A 34 14.12 -1.16 -13.80
C LEU A 34 15.61 -1.46 -13.76
N GLN A 35 15.96 -2.73 -13.90
CA GLN A 35 17.34 -3.13 -14.13
C GLN A 35 17.58 -3.22 -15.64
N GLU A 36 18.39 -2.29 -16.16
CA GLU A 36 18.77 -2.26 -17.57
C GLU A 36 19.88 -3.28 -17.87
N GLY A 37 19.96 -3.74 -19.12
CA GLY A 37 20.98 -4.69 -19.55
C GLY A 37 20.52 -5.57 -20.72
N TYR A 38 21.30 -6.61 -21.03
CA TYR A 38 20.97 -7.57 -22.09
C TYR A 38 19.65 -8.32 -21.84
N GLN A 39 19.34 -8.58 -20.56
CA GLN A 39 18.07 -9.11 -20.10
C GLN A 39 17.48 -8.16 -19.07
N PRO A 40 16.68 -7.16 -19.49
CA PRO A 40 16.11 -6.21 -18.57
C PRO A 40 15.10 -6.89 -17.65
N SER A 41 15.10 -6.51 -16.36
CA SER A 41 14.12 -6.98 -15.39
C SER A 41 13.44 -5.82 -14.68
N ARG A 42 12.20 -6.05 -14.25
CA ARG A 42 11.40 -5.10 -13.50
C ARG A 42 11.06 -5.69 -12.15
N HIS A 43 11.28 -4.90 -11.12
CA HIS A 43 10.97 -5.26 -9.74
C HIS A 43 10.25 -4.10 -9.07
N GLY A 44 9.25 -4.42 -8.27
CA GLY A 44 8.51 -3.44 -7.50
C GLY A 44 7.81 -4.12 -6.34
N SER A 45 7.28 -3.29 -5.46
CA SER A 45 6.47 -3.72 -4.34
C SER A 45 5.37 -2.72 -4.06
N ILE A 46 4.33 -3.18 -3.38
CA ILE A 46 3.44 -2.32 -2.61
C ILE A 46 3.56 -2.68 -1.15
N SER A 47 3.79 -1.66 -0.33
CA SER A 47 3.88 -1.80 1.11
C SER A 47 2.86 -0.89 1.77
N HIS A 48 2.20 -1.39 2.81
CA HIS A 48 1.30 -0.59 3.65
C HIS A 48 1.98 -0.35 4.98
N PHE A 49 1.88 0.89 5.44
CA PHE A 49 2.40 1.33 6.72
C PHE A 49 1.26 1.79 7.61
N ASN A 50 1.38 1.49 8.91
CA ASN A 50 0.61 2.12 9.96
C ASN A 50 1.42 3.29 10.53
N VAL A 51 0.88 4.49 10.41
CA VAL A 51 1.52 5.74 10.84
C VAL A 51 0.69 6.35 11.96
N ASP A 52 1.24 6.31 13.17
CA ASP A 52 0.68 7.03 14.33
C ASP A 52 1.54 8.26 14.58
N VAL A 53 0.97 9.41 14.28
CA VAL A 53 1.63 10.72 14.35
C VAL A 53 1.80 11.18 15.79
N ASP A 54 0.92 10.75 16.69
CA ASP A 54 0.92 11.15 18.10
C ASP A 54 2.03 10.43 18.87
N THR A 55 2.26 9.15 18.55
CA THR A 55 3.33 8.34 19.16
C THR A 55 4.62 8.33 18.35
N GLY A 56 4.62 8.88 17.13
CA GLY A 56 5.76 8.83 16.19
C GLY A 56 6.00 7.44 15.59
N HIS A 57 5.08 6.50 15.81
CA HIS A 57 5.19 5.12 15.40
C HIS A 57 4.94 4.96 13.89
N PHE A 58 5.83 4.23 13.22
CA PHE A 58 5.85 4.09 11.77
C PHE A 58 6.29 2.67 11.39
N ASP A 59 5.32 1.79 11.15
CA ASP A 59 5.57 0.37 10.94
C ASP A 59 5.02 -0.12 9.61
N MET A 60 5.84 -0.88 8.88
CA MET A 60 5.39 -1.62 7.70
C MET A 60 4.57 -2.83 8.15
N VAL A 61 3.27 -2.82 7.88
CA VAL A 61 2.35 -3.89 8.27
C VAL A 61 2.21 -4.97 7.20
N PHE A 62 2.45 -4.60 5.93
CA PHE A 62 2.33 -5.52 4.80
C PHE A 62 3.24 -5.09 3.66
N SER A 63 3.75 -6.07 2.91
CA SER A 63 4.42 -5.83 1.63
C SER A 63 4.20 -6.99 0.68
N GLU A 64 3.98 -6.67 -0.59
CA GLU A 64 3.81 -7.65 -1.68
C GLU A 64 4.62 -7.23 -2.90
N GLU A 65 5.27 -8.18 -3.55
CA GLU A 65 6.04 -7.95 -4.78
C GLU A 65 5.14 -7.81 -6.01
N THR A 66 5.57 -7.01 -6.99
CA THR A 66 4.83 -6.72 -8.22
C THR A 66 5.80 -6.29 -9.34
N SER A 67 5.40 -6.44 -10.59
CA SER A 67 6.23 -6.16 -11.78
C SER A 67 6.37 -4.67 -12.14
N ARG A 68 5.77 -3.79 -11.33
CA ARG A 68 5.76 -2.30 -11.31
C ARG A 68 4.32 -1.86 -11.11
N ILE A 69 4.09 -0.91 -10.22
CA ILE A 69 2.78 -0.26 -10.11
C ILE A 69 2.83 1.00 -10.95
N SER A 70 1.89 1.16 -11.88
CA SER A 70 1.81 2.38 -12.70
C SER A 70 0.88 3.39 -12.05
N GLU A 71 -0.23 2.92 -11.49
CA GLU A 71 -1.19 3.73 -10.78
C GLU A 71 -1.80 2.93 -9.64
N LYS A 72 -2.00 3.62 -8.51
CA LYS A 72 -2.80 3.15 -7.39
C LYS A 72 -3.79 4.24 -7.01
N LYS A 73 -4.96 3.84 -6.54
CA LYS A 73 -5.99 4.80 -6.15
C LYS A 73 -6.89 4.22 -5.08
N TRP A 74 -7.03 4.97 -3.99
CA TRP A 74 -8.06 4.69 -2.99
C TRP A 74 -9.45 5.02 -3.52
N ASN A 75 -10.44 4.24 -3.14
CA ASN A 75 -11.83 4.64 -3.35
C ASN A 75 -12.16 5.89 -2.50
N PRO A 76 -13.03 6.78 -2.98
CA PRO A 76 -13.43 7.95 -2.21
C PRO A 76 -14.17 7.55 -0.91
N PRO A 77 -14.12 8.40 0.13
CA PRO A 77 -14.94 8.24 1.33
C PRO A 77 -16.44 8.29 1.00
N GLY A 78 -17.28 7.63 1.82
CA GLY A 78 -18.74 7.82 1.79
C GLY A 78 -19.56 6.81 0.99
N GLY A 79 -19.29 5.50 1.13
CA GLY A 79 -20.13 4.48 0.50
C GLY A 79 -19.86 3.03 0.91
N HIS A 80 -18.75 2.77 1.60
CA HIS A 80 -18.34 1.42 2.02
C HIS A 80 -17.79 1.42 3.44
N VAL A 81 -17.94 0.28 4.13
CA VAL A 81 -17.44 0.08 5.50
C VAL A 81 -15.91 -0.03 5.54
N SER A 82 -15.30 -0.51 4.45
CA SER A 82 -13.86 -0.74 4.33
C SER A 82 -13.28 -0.01 3.11
N PRO A 83 -12.08 0.59 3.21
CA PRO A 83 -11.37 1.16 2.07
C PRO A 83 -10.91 0.09 1.09
N PHE A 84 -10.84 0.48 -0.18
CA PHE A 84 -10.29 -0.32 -1.26
C PHE A 84 -9.16 0.44 -1.96
N LEU A 85 -8.09 -0.29 -2.28
CA LEU A 85 -7.01 0.18 -3.11
C LEU A 85 -7.04 -0.54 -4.45
N ALA A 86 -7.31 0.22 -5.52
CA ALA A 86 -7.12 -0.25 -6.87
C ALA A 86 -5.64 -0.13 -7.24
N GLN A 87 -5.08 -1.17 -7.86
CA GLN A 87 -3.68 -1.22 -8.30
C GLN A 87 -3.62 -1.80 -9.72
N ALA A 88 -2.98 -1.10 -10.64
CA ALA A 88 -2.63 -1.62 -11.96
C ALA A 88 -1.11 -1.87 -12.07
N ASP A 89 -0.72 -3.05 -12.55
CA ASP A 89 0.69 -3.40 -12.75
C ASP A 89 1.15 -3.38 -14.22
N ALA A 90 2.47 -3.46 -14.43
CA ALA A 90 3.06 -3.43 -15.77
C ALA A 90 2.87 -4.72 -16.59
N ASP A 91 2.33 -5.79 -15.99
CA ASP A 91 1.94 -6.99 -16.73
C ASP A 91 0.49 -6.91 -17.22
N GLY A 92 -0.20 -5.81 -16.92
CA GLY A 92 -1.58 -5.56 -17.34
C GLY A 92 -2.63 -6.12 -16.38
N TYR A 93 -2.26 -6.48 -15.15
CA TYR A 93 -3.22 -6.91 -14.14
C TYR A 93 -3.76 -5.73 -13.34
N LEU A 94 -5.08 -5.65 -13.23
CA LEU A 94 -5.79 -4.80 -12.27
C LEU A 94 -6.18 -5.64 -11.06
N ARG A 95 -5.84 -5.17 -9.85
CA ARG A 95 -6.21 -5.81 -8.58
C ARG A 95 -6.93 -4.79 -7.71
N ILE A 96 -7.96 -5.23 -6.99
CA ILE A 96 -8.62 -4.47 -5.93
C ILE A 96 -8.26 -5.12 -4.61
N LYS A 97 -7.67 -4.37 -3.68
CA LYS A 97 -7.33 -4.83 -2.34
C LYS A 97 -8.24 -4.14 -1.33
N MET A 98 -8.85 -4.90 -0.43
CA MET A 98 -9.66 -4.36 0.65
C MET A 98 -8.80 -4.24 1.91
N LEU A 99 -8.86 -3.09 2.60
CA LEU A 99 -8.36 -3.01 3.97
C LEU A 99 -9.43 -3.57 4.90
N GLN A 100 -9.18 -4.72 5.51
CA GLN A 100 -10.06 -5.27 6.54
C GLN A 100 -9.50 -4.88 7.90
N GLY A 101 -10.08 -3.85 8.51
CA GLY A 101 -9.82 -3.52 9.91
C GLY A 101 -10.66 -4.42 10.81
N CYS A 102 -10.03 -5.12 11.74
CA CYS A 102 -10.73 -5.67 12.90
C CYS A 102 -11.39 -4.50 13.62
N CYS A 103 -12.71 -4.42 13.57
CA CYS A 103 -13.51 -3.49 14.37
C CYS A 103 -13.51 -3.94 15.83
N ASN A 104 -12.34 -3.93 16.47
CA ASN A 104 -12.12 -4.00 17.91
C ASN A 104 -10.69 -3.52 18.13
N GLY A 105 -10.52 -2.43 18.87
CA GLY A 105 -9.21 -1.84 19.14
C GLY A 105 -8.21 -2.91 19.58
N VAL A 106 -6.96 -2.73 19.14
CA VAL A 106 -5.82 -3.65 19.24
C VAL A 106 -6.02 -5.01 18.55
N GLU A 107 -5.64 -5.09 17.27
CA GLU A 107 -4.68 -6.07 16.71
C GLU A 107 -4.79 -6.13 15.17
N GLY A 108 -3.63 -6.12 14.49
CA GLY A 108 -3.40 -6.67 13.15
C GLY A 108 -4.32 -6.24 12.01
N MET A 109 -3.79 -5.49 11.05
CA MET A 109 -4.46 -5.32 9.75
C MET A 109 -4.29 -6.61 8.95
N ASP A 110 -5.31 -7.47 8.92
CA ASP A 110 -5.32 -8.63 8.02
C ASP A 110 -5.79 -8.17 6.64
N LEU A 111 -4.87 -8.19 5.67
CA LEU A 111 -5.19 -7.91 4.27
C LEU A 111 -5.65 -9.19 3.60
N VAL A 112 -6.96 -9.40 3.57
CA VAL A 112 -7.54 -10.46 2.78
C VAL A 112 -7.58 -10.01 1.32
N LEU A 113 -6.84 -10.72 0.46
CA LEU A 113 -7.03 -10.69 -0.99
C LEU A 113 -8.39 -11.34 -1.30
N GLY A 114 -9.46 -10.56 -1.14
CA GLY A 114 -10.79 -10.96 -1.58
C GLY A 114 -10.88 -10.87 -3.09
N SER A 115 -10.92 -12.02 -3.77
CA SER A 115 -11.30 -12.10 -5.18
C SER A 115 -12.79 -11.74 -5.30
N PHE A 116 -13.13 -10.62 -5.93
CA PHE A 116 -14.51 -10.36 -6.33
C PHE A 116 -14.77 -11.14 -7.63
N LEU A 117 -15.67 -12.13 -7.56
CA LEU A 117 -16.40 -12.70 -8.70
C LEU A 117 -17.86 -12.32 -8.57
#